data_AF-A4BZN5-F1
#
_entry.id   AF-A4BZN5-F1
#
_cell.length_a   1.000
_cell.length_b   1.000
_cell.length_c   1.000
_cell.angle_alpha   90.00
_cell.angle_beta   90.00
_cell.angle_gamma   90.00
#
_symmetry.space_group_name_H-M   'P 1'
#
loop_
_entity.id
_entity.type
_entity.pdbx_description
1 polymer ?
#
loop_
_entity_poly.entity_id
_entity_poly.type
_entity_poly.pdbx_seq_one_letter_code
_entity_poly.pdbx_strand_id
1 'polypeptide(L)' 'MDKKKEHKGSLISSIGVLFTIIGTTLLAIKSSAILYISLTTIGMILTGYGVFVMINAGQLKKGKII' A
#
# COMPACT_ATOMS: atom_id res chain seq x y z
N MET A 1 -18.18 5.68 23.38
CA MET A 1 -18.03 5.83 21.91
C MET A 1 -16.53 5.81 21.58
N ASP A 2 -16.01 4.63 21.26
CA ASP A 2 -14.57 4.35 21.16
C ASP A 2 -14.03 4.82 19.78
N LYS A 3 -13.86 6.14 19.63
CA LYS A 3 -13.39 6.80 18.39
C LYS A 3 -11.93 6.49 18.01
N LYS A 4 -11.25 5.56 18.69
CA LYS A 4 -9.80 5.35 18.57
C LYS A 4 -9.39 4.35 17.48
N LYS A 5 -10.33 3.57 16.93
CA LYS A 5 -10.02 2.46 16.00
C LYS A 5 -10.17 2.81 14.51
N GLU A 6 -10.86 3.90 14.17
CA GLU A 6 -11.23 4.22 12.79
C GLU A 6 -10.08 4.82 11.96
N HIS A 7 -9.12 5.50 12.60
CA HIS A 7 -8.08 6.23 11.87
C HIS A 7 -6.90 5.38 11.36
N LYS A 8 -6.69 4.16 11.88
CA LYS A 8 -5.53 3.35 11.48
C LYS A 8 -5.62 2.87 10.02
N GLY A 9 -6.82 2.48 9.58
CA GLY A 9 -7.05 2.11 8.18
C GLY A 9 -6.96 3.30 7.23
N SER A 10 -7.43 4.48 7.67
CA SER A 10 -7.38 5.73 6.89
C SER A 10 -5.94 6.18 6.60
N LEU A 11 -5.03 6.05 7.57
CA LEU A 11 -3.61 6.39 7.36
C LEU A 11 -2.91 5.45 6.37
N ILE A 12 -3.21 4.14 6.44
CA ILE A 12 -2.65 3.14 5.50
C ILE A 12 -3.21 3.36 4.09
N SER A 13 -4.49 3.69 3.96
CA SER A 13 -5.07 4.05 2.67
C SER A 13 -4.44 5.31 2.09
N SER A 14 -4.19 6.32 2.92
CA SER A 14 -3.59 7.59 2.51
C SER A 14 -2.14 7.41 2.03
N ILE A 15 -1.35 6.58 2.71
CA ILE A 15 0.05 6.31 2.32
C ILE A 15 0.14 5.61 0.96
N GLY A 16 -0.78 4.68 0.67
CA GLY A 16 -0.84 3.98 -0.61
C GLY A 16 -1.16 4.93 -1.77
N VAL A 17 -2.15 5.81 -1.59
CA VAL A 17 -2.52 6.80 -2.61
C VAL A 17 -1.38 7.78 -2.88
N LEU A 18 -0.73 8.29 -1.83
CA LEU A 18 0.45 9.17 -1.97
C LEU A 18 1.57 8.48 -2.74
N PHE A 19 1.84 7.21 -2.43
CA PHE A 19 2.85 6.42 -3.13
C PHE A 19 2.53 6.26 -4.62
N THR A 20 1.27 6.01 -4.99
CA THR A 20 0.84 5.93 -6.40
C THR A 20 0.99 7.26 -7.12
N ILE A 21 0.63 8.39 -6.50
CA ILE A 21 0.77 9.73 -7.09
C ILE A 21 2.25 10.06 -7.33
N ILE A 22 3.11 9.78 -6.35
CA ILE A 22 4.56 10.00 -6.48
C ILE A 22 5.13 9.09 -7.56
N GLY A 23 4.79 7.80 -7.57
CA GLY A 23 5.29 6.85 -8.57
C GLY A 23 4.88 7.20 -10.01
N THR A 24 3.62 7.64 -10.21
CA THR A 24 3.13 8.05 -11.53
C THR A 24 3.74 9.38 -11.99
N THR A 25 3.86 10.36 -11.09
CA THR A 25 4.55 11.64 -11.38
C THR A 25 6.01 11.40 -11.72
N LEU A 26 6.67 10.52 -10.97
CA LEU A 26 8.07 10.17 -11.19
C LEU A 26 8.28 9.37 -12.48
N LEU A 27 7.30 8.58 -12.92
CA LEU A 27 7.33 7.91 -14.22
C LEU A 27 7.15 8.91 -15.38
N ALA A 28 6.35 9.96 -15.18
CA ALA A 28 6.06 10.98 -16.18
C ALA A 28 7.22 11.95 -16.40
N ILE A 29 7.98 12.25 -15.36
CA ILE A 29 9.25 12.96 -15.48
C ILE A 29 10.27 11.92 -15.95
N LYS A 30 11.14 12.25 -16.91
CA LYS A 30 12.20 11.35 -17.43
C LYS A 30 13.16 10.97 -16.30
N SER A 31 12.72 10.05 -15.45
CA SER A 31 13.31 9.80 -14.16
C SER A 31 14.35 8.71 -14.28
N SER A 32 15.36 8.83 -13.41
CA SER A 32 16.44 7.86 -13.34
C SER A 32 15.85 6.48 -13.02
N ALA A 33 16.23 5.48 -13.81
CA ALA A 33 15.82 4.09 -13.63
C ALA A 33 16.02 3.59 -12.19
N ILE A 34 17.01 4.16 -11.48
CA ILE A 34 17.33 3.85 -10.08
C ILE A 34 16.17 4.18 -9.12
N LEU A 35 15.46 5.29 -9.34
CA LEU A 35 14.37 5.73 -8.47
C LEU A 35 13.10 4.91 -8.73
N TYR A 36 12.86 4.56 -10.00
CA TYR A 36 11.76 3.67 -10.37
C TYR A 36 11.93 2.27 -9.79
N ILE A 37 13.14 1.70 -9.86
CA ILE A 37 13.46 0.40 -9.26
C ILE A 37 13.30 0.45 -7.73
N SER A 38 13.76 1.52 -7.09
CA SER A 38 13.62 1.72 -5.65
C SER A 38 12.15 1.78 -5.21
N LEU A 39 11.32 2.58 -5.89
CA LEU A 39 9.88 2.60 -5.61
C LEU A 39 9.24 1.24 -5.86
N THR A 40 9.50 0.61 -7.01
CA THR A 40 8.90 -0.69 -7.34
C THR A 40 9.22 -1.74 -6.28
N THR A 41 10.45 -1.74 -5.77
CA THR A 41 10.87 -2.65 -4.69
C THR A 41 10.11 -2.39 -3.39
N ILE A 42 9.99 -1.12 -2.97
CA ILE A 42 9.25 -0.75 -1.74
C ILE A 42 7.76 -1.09 -1.88
N GLY A 43 7.16 -0.80 -3.04
CA GLY A 43 5.77 -1.12 -3.34
C GLY A 43 5.52 -2.63 -3.26
N MET A 44 6.40 -3.44 -3.85
CA MET A 44 6.30 -4.91 -3.82
C MET A 44 6.37 -5.46 -2.39
N ILE A 45 7.30 -4.94 -1.56
CA ILE A 45 7.42 -5.31 -0.15
C ILE A 45 6.13 -4.93 0.62
N LEU A 46 5.60 -3.73 0.39
CA LEU A 46 4.40 -3.24 1.07
C LEU A 46 3.16 -4.07 0.69
N THR A 47 2.99 -4.40 -0.59
CA THR A 47 1.92 -5.28 -1.06
C THR A 47 2.05 -6.68 -0.45
N GLY A 48 3.26 -7.25 -0.46
CA GLY A 48 3.52 -8.56 0.15
C GLY A 48 3.22 -8.58 1.65
N TYR A 49 3.60 -7.53 2.37
CA TYR A 49 3.32 -7.38 3.79
C TYR A 49 1.82 -7.19 4.06
N GLY A 50 1.13 -6.40 3.23
CA GLY A 50 -0.32 -6.23 3.30
C GLY A 50 -1.07 -7.55 3.14
N VAL A 51 -0.70 -8.35 2.12
CA VAL A 51 -1.26 -9.69 1.91
C VAL A 51 -0.93 -10.62 3.07
N PHE A 52 0.31 -10.63 3.56
CA PHE A 52 0.72 -11.46 4.69
C PHE A 52 -0.07 -11.14 5.98
N VAL A 53 -0.24 -9.86 6.28
CA VAL A 53 -1.07 -9.39 7.40
C VAL A 53 -2.53 -9.81 7.21
N MET A 54 -3.06 -9.70 5.99
CA MET A 54 -4.44 -10.09 5.66
C MET A 54 -4.68 -11.61 5.77
N ILE A 55 -3.67 -12.43 5.43
CA ILE A 55 -3.66 -13.88 5.68
C ILE A 55 -3.68 -14.16 7.18
N ASN A 56 -2.75 -13.57 7.94
CA ASN A 56 -2.63 -13.78 9.38
C ASN A 56 -3.85 -13.27 10.17
N ALA A 57 -4.51 -12.21 9.70
CA ALA A 57 -5.75 -11.70 10.27
C ALA A 57 -6.97 -12.61 10.01
N GLY A 58 -6.78 -13.76 9.32
CA GLY A 58 -7.85 -14.70 9.01
C GLY A 58 -8.85 -14.22 7.96
N GLN A 59 -8.61 -13.06 7.34
CA GLN A 59 -9.53 -12.47 6.36
C GLN A 59 -9.56 -13.24 5.04
N LEU A 60 -8.45 -13.87 4.66
CA LEU A 60 -8.40 -14.71 3.45
C LEU A 60 -9.09 -16.08 3.60
N LYS A 61 -9.56 -16.45 4.80
CA LYS A 61 -10.31 -17.71 5.02
C LYS A 61 -11.80 -17.59 4.73
N LYS A 62 -12.32 -16.39 4.46
CA LYS A 62 -13.67 -16.16 3.97
C LYS A 62 -13.56 -15.27 2.74
N GLY A 63 -13.75 -15.85 1.56
CA GLY A 63 -13.95 -15.10 0.32
C GLY A 63 -15.18 -14.21 0.44
N LYS A 64 -15.05 -13.06 1.10
CA LYS A 64 -15.96 -11.94 0.98
C LYS A 64 -15.17 -10.84 0.31
N ILE A 65 -15.04 -11.02 -1.00
CA ILE A 65 -14.86 -9.95 -1.96
C ILE A 65 -16.06 -9.03 -1.71
N ILE A 66 -15.78 -7.86 -1.13
CA ILE A 66 -16.71 -6.74 -1.10
C ILE A 66 -16.55 -6.01 -2.43
#